data_AF-W7AXT3-F1
#
_entry.id   AF-W7AXT3-F1
#
_cell.length_a   1.000
_cell.length_b   1.000
_cell.length_c   1.000
_cell.angle_alpha   90.00
_cell.angle_beta   90.00
_cell.angle_gamma   90.00
#
_symmetry.space_group_name_H-M   'P 1'
#
loop_
_entity.id
_entity.type
_entity.pdbx_description
1 polymer ?
#
loop_
_entity_poly.entity_id
_entity_poly.type
_entity_poly.pdbx_seq_one_letter_code
_entity_poly.pdbx_strand_id
1 'polypeptide(L)' 'MSPQIVTYLVLILSGIYAIHVVFGLIRVRRQGETMYFRPFRFIAAIIVFLLALYAVTSNMTYDDLVVKIEDWFR' A
#
# COMPACT_ATOMS: atom_id res chain seq x y z
N MET A 1 5.80 7.76 -19.95
CA MET A 1 5.31 6.50 -19.35
C MET A 1 3.80 6.62 -19.19
N SER A 2 2.99 5.58 -19.48
CA SER A 2 1.55 5.68 -19.27
C SER A 2 1.28 5.96 -17.77
N PRO A 3 0.47 6.97 -17.40
CA PRO A 3 0.15 7.29 -16.01
C PRO A 3 -0.38 6.10 -15.21
N GLN A 4 -1.00 5.13 -15.90
CA GLN A 4 -1.50 3.89 -15.33
C GLN A 4 -0.38 2.97 -14.78
N ILE A 5 0.82 3.03 -15.38
CA ILE A 5 1.98 2.21 -14.95
C ILE A 5 2.37 2.59 -13.51
N VAL A 6 2.32 3.87 -13.16
CA VAL A 6 2.64 4.34 -11.80
C VAL A 6 1.62 3.80 -10.81
N THR A 7 0.32 3.88 -11.12
CA THR A 7 -0.73 3.33 -10.26
C THR A 7 -0.53 1.83 -10.01
N TYR A 8 -0.22 1.06 -11.05
CA TYR A 8 0.05 -0.37 -10.92
C TYR A 8 1.31 -0.66 -10.10
N LEU A 9 2.39 0.11 -10.28
CA LEU A 9 3.60 -0.05 -9.48
C LEU A 9 3.35 0.23 -8.00
N VAL A 10 2.62 1.31 -7.68
CA VAL A 10 2.27 1.63 -6.28
C VAL A 10 1.44 0.51 -5.68
N LEU A 11 0.44 -0.01 -6.41
CA LEU A 11 -0.39 -1.14 -5.95
C LEU A 11 0.46 -2.39 -5.66
N ILE A 12 1.33 -2.78 -6.59
CA ILE A 12 2.15 -3.99 -6.46
C ILE A 12 3.14 -3.85 -5.31
N LEU A 13 3.87 -2.73 -5.23
CA LEU A 13 4.90 -2.52 -4.20
C LEU A 13 4.31 -2.45 -2.79
N SER A 14 3.20 -1.71 -2.62
CA SER A 14 2.51 -1.62 -1.33
C SER A 14 1.93 -2.98 -0.91
N GLY A 15 1.39 -3.76 -1.85
CA GLY A 15 0.92 -5.12 -1.62
C GLY A 15 2.03 -6.08 -1.21
N ILE A 16 3.14 -6.12 -1.96
CA ILE A 16 4.31 -6.95 -1.64
C ILE A 16 4.84 -6.62 -0.24
N TYR A 17 4.95 -5.34 0.10
CA TYR A 17 5.39 -4.92 1.42
C TYR A 17 4.43 -5.39 2.52
N ALA A 18 3.13 -5.17 2.36
CA ALA A 18 2.13 -5.59 3.34
C ALA A 18 2.15 -7.11 3.56
N ILE A 19 2.22 -7.88 2.48
CA ILE A 19 2.37 -9.34 2.49
C ILE A 19 3.64 -9.73 3.24
N HIS A 20 4.79 -9.13 2.91
CA HIS A 20 6.06 -9.43 3.56
C HIS A 20 6.00 -9.21 5.08
N VAL A 21 5.39 -8.12 5.53
CA VAL A 21 5.21 -7.83 6.96
C VAL A 21 4.32 -8.86 7.64
N VAL A 22 3.19 -9.22 7.03
CA VAL A 22 2.26 -10.23 7.58
C VAL A 22 2.92 -11.60 7.68
N PHE A 23 3.62 -12.04 6.63
CA PHE A 23 4.35 -13.31 6.65
C PHE A 23 5.48 -13.31 7.67
N GLY A 24 6.19 -12.19 7.84
CA GLY A 24 7.18 -12.00 8.89
C GLY A 24 6.57 -12.21 10.28
N LEU A 25 5.44 -11.55 10.57
CA LEU A 25 4.74 -11.69 11.85
C LEU A 25 4.27 -13.13 12.12
N ILE A 26 3.75 -13.82 11.10
CA ILE A 26 3.33 -15.22 11.22
C ILE A 26 4.53 -16.12 11.52
N ARG A 27 5.63 -15.94 10.79
CA ARG A 27 6.86 -16.72 10.98
C ARG A 27 7.44 -16.56 12.37
N VAL A 28 7.54 -15.31 12.84
CA VAL A 28 8.06 -14.92 14.16
C VAL A 28 7.23 -15.56 15.28
N ARG A 29 5.90 -15.52 15.16
CA ARG A 29 5.01 -16.22 16.10
C ARG A 29 5.22 -17.74 16.12
N ARG A 30 5.57 -18.36 14.99
CA ARG A 30 5.81 -19.81 14.90
C ARG A 30 7.19 -20.24 15.40
N GLN A 31 8.22 -19.42 15.19
CA GLN A 31 9.61 -19.77 15.48
C GLN A 31 10.08 -19.25 16.84
N GLY A 32 9.27 -18.44 17.55
CA GLY A 32 9.67 -17.82 18.82
C GLY A 32 10.78 -16.77 18.66
N GLU A 33 11.01 -16.31 17.43
CA GLU A 33 11.99 -15.27 17.13
C GLU A 33 11.45 -13.88 17.53
N THR A 34 12.34 -12.90 17.67
CA THR A 34 11.96 -11.50 17.88
C THR A 34 12.01 -10.72 16.57
N MET A 35 10.94 -10.01 16.23
CA MET A 35 10.91 -9.12 15.06
C MET A 35 10.61 -7.69 15.48
N TYR A 36 11.36 -6.75 14.89
CA TYR A 36 11.11 -5.32 15.06
C TYR A 36 9.92 -4.89 14.18
N PHE A 37 8.71 -4.98 14.73
CA PHE A 37 7.49 -4.55 14.04
C PHE A 37 7.32 -3.02 14.10
N ARG A 38 7.11 -2.40 12.95
CA ARG A 38 6.87 -0.95 12.82
C ARG A 38 5.40 -0.71 12.42
N PRO A 39 4.46 -0.64 13.38
CA PRO A 39 3.02 -0.60 13.10
C PRO A 39 2.62 0.57 12.21
N PHE A 40 3.16 1.76 12.46
CA PHE A 40 2.86 2.95 11.65
C PHE A 40 3.22 2.78 10.17
N ARG A 41 4.36 2.14 9.87
CA ARG A 41 4.76 1.88 8.47
C ARG A 41 3.85 0.85 7.81
N PHE A 42 3.44 -0.17 8.56
CA PHE A 42 2.48 -1.16 8.07
C PHE A 42 1.12 -0.51 7.76
N ILE A 43 0.58 0.29 8.69
CA ILE A 43 -0.68 0.99 8.49
C ILE A 43 -0.60 1.93 7.28
N ALA A 44 0.47 2.72 7.16
CA ALA A 44 0.67 3.60 6.01
C ALA A 44 0.70 2.81 4.69
N ALA A 45 1.38 1.67 4.65
CA ALA A 45 1.42 0.82 3.46
C ALA A 45 0.04 0.23 3.11
N ILE A 46 -0.76 -0.16 4.11
CA ILE A 46 -2.14 -0.63 3.88
C ILE A 46 -3.01 0.49 3.32
N ILE A 47 -2.91 1.72 3.86
CA ILE A 47 -3.65 2.88 3.34
C ILE A 47 -3.27 3.14 1.88
N VAL A 48 -1.96 3.20 1.57
CA VAL A 48 -1.47 3.39 0.20
C VAL A 48 -1.96 2.27 -0.72
N PHE A 49 -1.93 1.02 -0.26
CA PHE A 49 -2.43 -0.12 -1.03
C PHE A 49 -3.92 0.02 -1.34
N LEU A 50 -4.75 0.37 -0.35
CA LEU A 50 -6.20 0.55 -0.54
C LEU A 50 -6.50 1.71 -1.49
N LEU A 51 -5.76 2.82 -1.40
CA LEU A 51 -5.90 3.95 -2.31
C LEU A 51 -5.50 3.58 -3.75
N ALA A 52 -4.39 2.86 -3.93
CA ALA A 52 -3.97 2.38 -5.24
C ALA A 52 -4.96 1.36 -5.83
N LEU A 53 -5.50 0.48 -4.98
CA LEU A 53 -6.51 -0.50 -5.40
C LEU A 53 -7.79 0.21 -5.85
N TYR A 54 -8.23 1.21 -5.09
CA TYR A 54 -9.37 2.05 -5.46
C TYR A 54 -9.13 2.73 -6.81
N ALA A 55 -7.96 3.33 -7.02
CA ALA A 55 -7.61 3.99 -8.29
C ALA A 55 -7.69 3.01 -9.47
N VAL A 56 -7.08 1.82 -9.34
CA VAL A 56 -7.12 0.78 -10.38
C VAL A 56 -8.54 0.32 -10.67
N THR A 57 -9.32 -0.02 -9.63
CA THR A 57 -10.70 -0.49 -9.80
C THR A 57 -11.64 0.58 -10.38
N SER A 58 -11.33 1.86 -10.18
CA SER A 58 -12.12 2.99 -10.69
C SER A 58 -11.62 3.52 -12.05
N ASN A 59 -10.66 2.83 -12.70
CA ASN A 59 -9.97 3.30 -13.90
C ASN A 59 -9.38 4.73 -13.77
N MET A 60 -8.96 5.10 -12.56
CA MET A 60 -8.32 6.38 -12.26
C MET A 60 -6.79 6.24 -12.28
N THR A 61 -6.11 7.29 -12.72
CA THR A 61 -4.65 7.37 -12.64
C THR A 61 -4.20 7.80 -11.24
N TYR A 62 -2.90 7.69 -10.96
CA TYR A 62 -2.32 8.20 -9.72
C TYR A 62 -2.55 9.70 -9.55
N ASP A 63 -2.42 10.47 -10.64
CA ASP A 63 -2.60 11.92 -10.60
C ASP A 63 -4.05 12.28 -10.26
N ASP A 64 -5.04 11.58 -10.85
CA ASP A 64 -6.46 11.78 -10.54
C ASP A 64 -6.78 11.49 -9.07
N LEU A 65 -6.14 10.46 -8.51
CA LEU A 65 -6.27 10.11 -7.10
C LEU A 65 -5.70 11.23 -6.21
N VAL A 66 -4.53 11.78 -6.54
CA VAL A 66 -3.90 12.87 -5.77
C VAL A 66 -4.78 14.11 -5.77
N VAL A 67 -5.29 14.53 -6.94
CA VAL A 67 -6.20 15.68 -7.05
C VAL A 67 -7.46 15.47 -6.22
N LYS A 68 -8.08 14.29 -6.30
CA LYS A 68 -9.28 13.97 -5.51
C LYS A 68 -9.03 13.99 -4.00
N ILE A 69 -7.85 13.57 -3.56
CA ILE A 69 -7.46 13.65 -2.15
C ILE A 69 -7.26 15.11 -1.74
N GLU A 70 -6.58 15.93 -2.55
CA GLU A 70 -6.40 17.36 -2.28
C GLU A 70 -7.74 18.09 -2.15
N ASP A 71 -8.72 17.77 -3.00
CA ASP A 71 -10.07 18.34 -2.94
C ASP A 71 -10.82 18.00 -1.65
N TRP A 72 -10.48 16.92 -0.94
CA TRP A 72 -11.08 16.62 0.37
C TRP A 72 -10.54 17.48 1.51
N PHE A 73 -9.38 18.12 1.32
CA PHE A 73 -8.70 18.92 2.34
C PHE A 73 -8.78 20.43 2.08
N ARG A 74 -9.38 20.85 0.97
CA ARG A 74 -9.71 22.24 0.67
C ARG A 74 -11.14 22.58 1.09
#